data_AF-A0A0R2NCZ6-F1
#
_entry.id   AF-A0A0R2NCZ6-F1
#
_cell.length_a   1.000
_cell.length_b   1.000
_cell.length_c   1.000
_cell.angle_alpha   90.00
_cell.angle_beta   90.00
_cell.angle_gamma   90.00
#
_symmetry.space_group_name_H-M   'P 1'
#
loop_
_entity.id
_entity.type
_entity.pdbx_description
1 polymer ?
#
loop_
_entity_poly.entity_id
_entity_poly.type
_entity_poly.pdbx_seq_one_letter_code
_entity_poly.pdbx_strand_id
1 'polypeptide(L)' 'MTKQIMVVVWSVIFGEIIGYIGGQLETLNYNFGQIGIIAAVFALVMVNGITYITNHSMPFKGSENK' A
#
# COMPACT_ATOMS: atom_id res chain seq x y z
N MET A 1 12.18 -0.29 -9.58
CA MET A 1 11.30 -1.30 -10.18
C MET A 1 11.03 -2.48 -9.26
N THR A 2 12.03 -3.27 -8.85
CA THR A 2 11.84 -4.50 -8.05
C THR A 2 11.04 -4.32 -6.76
N LYS A 3 11.24 -3.21 -6.03
CA LYS A 3 10.49 -2.91 -4.80
C LYS A 3 8.99 -2.70 -5.03
N GLN A 4 8.60 -2.08 -6.15
CA GLN A 4 7.19 -1.81 -6.45
C GLN A 4 6.44 -3.11 -6.82
N ILE A 5 7.10 -4.02 -7.52
CA ILE A 5 6.55 -5.35 -7.81
C ILE A 5 6.31 -6.11 -6.51
N MET A 6 7.27 -6.09 -5.58
CA MET A 6 7.11 -6.72 -4.26
C MET A 6 5.95 -6.10 -3.49
N VAL A 7 5.81 -4.77 -3.48
CA VAL A 7 4.68 -4.09 -2.84
C VAL A 7 3.36 -4.57 -3.40
N VAL A 8 3.21 -4.63 -4.73
CA VAL A 8 1.98 -5.10 -5.37
C VAL A 8 1.69 -6.57 -5.02
N VAL A 9 2.66 -7.47 -5.20
CA VAL A 9 2.46 -8.90 -4.93
C VAL A 9 2.04 -9.15 -3.48
N TRP A 10 2.75 -8.55 -2.52
CA TRP A 10 2.43 -8.72 -1.11
C TRP A 10 1.12 -8.04 -0.72
N SER A 11 0.82 -6.87 -1.28
CA SER A 11 -0.43 -6.17 -0.99
C SER A 11 -1.67 -6.95 -1.43
N VAL A 12 -1.61 -7.60 -2.59
CA VAL A 12 -2.72 -8.44 -3.07
C VAL A 12 -2.91 -9.63 -2.15
N ILE A 13 -1.84 -10.36 -1.81
CA ILE A 13 -1.92 -11.54 -0.94
C ILE A 13 -2.49 -11.19 0.43
N PHE A 14 -1.97 -10.15 1.09
CA PHE A 14 -2.47 -9.73 2.40
C PHE A 14 -3.86 -9.11 2.32
N GLY A 15 -4.17 -8.37 1.26
CA GLY A 15 -5.49 -7.80 1.01
C GLY A 15 -6.56 -8.87 0.88
N GLU A 16 -6.26 -9.97 0.19
CA GLU A 16 -7.16 -11.13 0.10
C GLU A 16 -7.40 -11.80 1.45
N ILE A 17 -6.35 -11.97 2.26
CA ILE A 17 -6.50 -12.57 3.60
C ILE A 17 -7.42 -11.70 4.48
N ILE A 18 -7.21 -10.37 4.48
CA ILE A 18 -8.03 -9.43 5.24
C ILE A 18 -9.46 -9.40 4.70
N GLY A 19 -9.61 -9.36 3.37
CA GLY A 19 -10.92 -9.36 2.71
C GLY A 19 -11.73 -10.61 2.99
N TYR A 20 -11.08 -11.79 3.01
CA TYR A 20 -11.71 -13.05 3.39
C TYR A 20 -12.20 -13.01 4.83
N ILE A 21 -11.36 -12.56 5.77
CA ILE A 21 -11.74 -12.41 7.19
C ILE A 21 -12.92 -11.46 7.33
N GLY A 22 -12.90 -10.30 6.66
CA GLY A 22 -14.00 -9.34 6.65
C GLY A 22 -15.29 -9.91 6.08
N GLY A 23 -15.22 -10.69 4.99
CA GLY A 23 -16.36 -11.39 4.41
C GLY A 23 -17.00 -12.40 5.36
N GLN A 24 -16.19 -13.10 6.16
CA GLN A 24 -16.69 -14.04 7.18
C GLN A 24 -17.32 -13.32 8.39
N LEU A 25 -16.83 -12.13 8.74
CA LEU A 25 -17.30 -11.37 9.90
C LEU A 25 -18.58 -10.57 9.62
N GLU A 26 -18.70 -9.98 8.43
CA GLU A 26 -19.79 -9.05 8.10
C GLU A 26 -20.81 -9.62 7.12
N THR A 27 -20.68 -10.89 6.72
CA THR A 27 -21.49 -11.50 5.64
C THR A 27 -21.43 -10.69 4.33
N LEU A 28 -20.38 -9.88 4.17
CA LEU A 28 -20.14 -9.07 2.98
C LEU A 28 -19.89 -9.99 1.78
N ASN A 29 -20.43 -9.60 0.63
CA ASN A 29 -20.21 -10.33 -0.61
C ASN A 29 -18.74 -10.24 -1.03
N TYR A 30 -18.00 -11.30 -0.73
CA TYR A 30 -16.57 -11.38 -0.94
C TYR A 30 -16.26 -11.68 -2.41
N ASN A 31 -15.55 -10.74 -3.06
CA ASN A 31 -15.09 -10.88 -4.44
C ASN A 31 -13.56 -10.73 -4.52
N PHE A 32 -12.88 -11.85 -4.75
CA PHE A 32 -11.43 -11.94 -4.89
C PHE A 32 -10.86 -11.00 -5.97
N GLY A 33 -11.54 -10.81 -7.10
CA GLY A 33 -11.02 -9.94 -8.16
C GLY A 33 -11.03 -8.47 -7.74
N GLN A 34 -12.11 -8.05 -7.09
CA GLN A 34 -12.28 -6.67 -6.65
C GLN A 34 -11.33 -6.31 -5.50
N ILE A 35 -11.19 -7.20 -4.51
CA ILE A 35 -10.38 -6.97 -3.32
C ILE A 35 -8.89 -6.88 -3.69
N GLY A 36 -8.38 -7.81 -4.50
CA GLY A 36 -6.99 -7.80 -4.94
C GLY A 36 -6.63 -6.53 -5.71
N ILE A 37 -7.51 -6.07 -6.62
CA ILE A 37 -7.28 -4.82 -7.37
C ILE A 37 -7.27 -3.61 -6.43
N ILE A 38 -8.23 -3.51 -5.51
CA ILE A 38 -8.30 -2.41 -4.54
C ILE A 38 -7.05 -2.40 -3.65
N ALA A 39 -6.63 -3.56 -3.14
CA ALA A 39 -5.45 -3.69 -2.29
C ALA A 39 -4.17 -3.27 -3.03
N ALA A 40 -4.01 -3.68 -4.30
CA ALA A 40 -2.87 -3.28 -5.13
C ALA A 40 -2.81 -1.77 -5.36
N VAL A 41 -3.95 -1.16 -5.75
CA VAL A 41 -4.03 0.29 -5.99
C VAL A 41 -3.76 1.06 -4.70
N PHE A 42 -4.38 0.64 -3.60
CA PHE A 42 -4.20 1.28 -2.30
C PHE A 42 -2.74 1.24 -1.84
N ALA A 43 -2.07 0.10 -1.97
CA ALA A 43 -0.66 -0.04 -1.60
C ALA A 43 0.25 0.86 -2.44
N LEU A 44 0.00 0.96 -3.75
CA LEU A 44 0.74 1.88 -4.61
C LEU A 44 0.55 3.34 -4.17
N VAL A 45 -0.68 3.76 -3.92
CA VAL A 45 -0.97 5.13 -3.46
C VAL A 45 -0.29 5.40 -2.12
N MET A 46 -0.42 4.50 -1.15
CA MET A 46 0.15 4.69 0.19
C MET A 46 1.68 4.74 0.18
N VAL A 47 2.34 3.79 -0.49
CA VAL A 47 3.81 3.75 -0.53
C VAL A 47 4.39 4.98 -1.24
N ASN A 48 3.80 5.37 -2.37
CA ASN A 48 4.26 6.57 -3.08
C ASN A 48 3.93 7.85 -2.29
N GLY A 49 2.76 7.92 -1.65
CA GLY A 49 2.35 9.03 -0.79
C GLY A 49 3.26 9.23 0.42
N ILE A 50 3.57 8.16 1.15
CA ILE A 50 4.51 8.21 2.29
C ILE A 50 5.90 8.64 1.83
N THR A 51 6.36 8.12 0.69
CA THR A 51 7.66 8.51 0.12
C THR A 51 7.68 10.00 -0.22
N TYR A 52 6.62 10.50 -0.83
CA TYR A 52 6.47 11.92 -1.16
C TYR A 52 6.48 12.79 0.09
N ILE A 53 5.65 12.47 1.09
CA ILE A 53 5.56 13.23 2.35
C ILE A 53 6.92 13.21 3.06
N THR A 54 7.55 12.05 3.20
CA THR A 54 8.85 11.91 3.86
C THR A 54 9.92 12.78 3.21
N ASN A 55 9.99 12.77 1.87
CA ASN A 55 10.96 13.56 1.13
C ASN A 55 10.68 15.07 1.17
N HIS A 56 9.42 15.47 1.34
CA HIS A 56 9.04 16.88 1.47
C HIS A 56 9.16 17.41 2.90
N SER A 57 9.15 16.51 3.89
CA SER A 57 9.20 16.84 5.32
C SER A 57 10.63 16.84 5.88
N MET A 58 11.60 16.30 5.14
CA MET A 58 13.00 16.34 5.55
C MET A 58 13.56 17.78 5.43
N PRO A 59 14.22 18.32 6.47
CA PRO A 59 14.84 19.63 6.40
C PRO A 59 15.89 19.64 5.29
N PHE A 60 15.96 20.76 4.56
CA PHE A 60 16.83 20.94 3.40
C PHE A 60 18.26 20.48 3.70
N LYS A 61 18.74 19.49 2.93
CA LYS A 61 20.11 18.99 3.00
C LYS A 61 21.07 20.05 2.46
N GLY A 62 21.38 21.03 3.29
CA GLY A 62 22.24 22.17 2.97
C GLY A 62 22.64 23.06 4.16
N SER A 63 22.32 22.69 5.41
CA SER A 63 22.71 23.46 6.61
C SER A 63 23.96 22.93 7.34
N GLU A 64 24.62 21.88 6.85
CA GLU A 64 25.84 21.31 7.46
C GLU A 64 27.14 21.87 6.85
N ASN A 65 27.16 23.14 6.45
CA ASN A 65 28.41 23.87 6.20
C ASN A 65 28.30 25.25 6.83
N LYS A 66 28.56 25.34 8.13
CA LYS A 66 28.98 26.56 8.81
C LYS A 66 30.04 26.22 9.85
#